data_AF-A0A956B8G7-F1
#
_entry.id   AF-A0A956B8G7-F1
#
_cell.length_a   1.000
_cell.length_b   1.000
_cell.length_c   1.000
_cell.angle_alpha   90.00
_cell.angle_beta   90.00
_cell.angle_gamma   90.00
#
_symmetry.space_group_name_H-M   'P 1'
#
loop_
_entity.id
_entity.type
_entity.pdbx_description
1 polymer ?
#
loop_
_entity_poly.entity_id
_entity_poly.type
_entity_poly.pdbx_seq_one_letter_code
_entity_poly.pdbx_strand_id
1 'polypeptide(L)' 'MCGLDLGARYPGVGEGFIHVHHLRRVALLEAPTTATLDDVVPVCPNCHAMLHRREPPMTPEELRRVWLSGSAGAVDES' A
#
# COMPACT_ATOMS: atom_id res chain seq x y z
N MET A 1 -6.28 4.10 -0.06
CA MET A 1 -6.02 2.78 0.54
C MET A 1 -6.63 2.74 1.94
N CYS A 2 -6.16 1.93 2.91
CA CYS A 2 -6.82 1.70 4.21
C CYS A 2 -7.02 2.95 5.11
N GLY A 3 -6.41 4.09 4.78
CA GLY A 3 -6.58 5.35 5.49
C GLY A 3 -5.80 5.47 6.79
N LEU A 4 -4.95 4.48 7.13
CA LEU A 4 -4.11 4.53 8.32
C LEU A 4 -3.07 5.66 8.21
N ASP A 5 -3.17 6.65 9.10
CA ASP A 5 -2.15 7.65 9.35
C ASP A 5 -1.19 7.14 10.45
N LEU A 6 0.06 6.85 10.07
CA LEU A 6 1.06 6.36 11.01
C LEU A 6 1.62 7.45 11.92
N GLY A 7 1.60 8.72 11.50
CA GLY A 7 1.99 9.84 12.36
C GLY A 7 0.98 10.03 13.48
N ALA A 8 -0.32 9.99 13.15
CA ALA A 8 -1.38 10.02 14.17
C ALA A 8 -1.32 8.78 15.09
N ARG A 9 -1.02 7.60 14.55
CA ARG A 9 -0.98 6.35 15.32
C ARG A 9 0.28 6.18 16.17
N TYR A 10 1.41 6.75 15.73
CA TYR A 10 2.72 6.66 16.38
C TYR A 10 3.42 8.05 16.39
N PRO A 11 2.95 9.00 17.22
CA PRO A 11 3.52 10.34 17.26
C PRO A 11 5.01 10.34 17.60
N GLY A 12 5.77 11.19 16.91
CA GLY A 12 7.22 11.38 17.06
C GLY A 12 8.09 10.39 16.29
N VAL A 13 7.51 9.30 15.77
CA VAL A 13 8.24 8.28 15.00
C VAL A 13 7.58 7.89 13.68
N GLY A 14 6.27 8.10 13.54
CA GLY A 14 5.49 7.72 12.37
C GLY A 14 5.34 8.83 11.32
N GLU A 15 5.72 10.06 11.64
CA GLU A 15 5.59 11.21 10.73
C GLU A 15 6.42 11.00 9.46
N GLY A 16 5.76 11.09 8.30
CA GLY A 16 6.39 10.87 7.00
C GLY A 16 6.77 9.41 6.71
N PHE A 17 6.49 8.47 7.62
CA PHE A 17 6.78 7.06 7.40
C PHE A 17 5.75 6.42 6.47
N ILE A 18 6.16 6.09 5.25
CA ILE A 18 5.32 5.49 4.22
C ILE A 18 6.17 4.62 3.29
N HIS A 19 5.60 3.55 2.74
CA HIS A 19 6.28 2.71 1.75
C HIS A 19 5.83 3.10 0.34
N VAL A 20 6.75 2.95 -0.63
CA VAL A 20 6.47 3.19 -2.04
C VAL A 20 6.31 1.84 -2.75
N HIS A 21 5.13 1.60 -3.32
CA HIS A 21 4.84 0.40 -4.11
C HIS A 21 4.94 0.71 -5.60
N HIS A 22 5.67 -0.10 -6.37
CA HIS A 22 5.73 0.04 -7.82
C HIS A 22 4.54 -0.66 -8.49
N LEU A 23 3.77 0.08 -9.30
CA LEU A 23 2.64 -0.43 -10.08
C LEU A 23 3.10 -1.29 -11.26
N ARG A 24 4.28 -0.97 -11.83
CA ARG A 24 4.94 -1.77 -12.84
C ARG A 24 6.05 -2.62 -12.21
N ARG A 25 6.19 -3.84 -12.68
CA ARG A 25 7.22 -4.78 -12.19
C ARG A 25 8.57 -4.41 -12.76
N VAL A 26 9.31 -3.56 -12.06
CA VAL A 26 10.66 -3.16 -12.46
C VAL A 26 11.57 -4.37 -12.66
N ALA A 27 11.40 -5.42 -11.85
CA ALA A 27 12.17 -6.66 -11.96
C ALA A 27 11.93 -7.49 -13.23
N LEU A 28 10.83 -7.24 -13.96
CA LEU A 28 10.51 -7.93 -15.22
C LEU A 28 10.80 -7.07 -16.46
N LEU A 29 11.33 -5.85 -16.27
CA LEU A 29 11.70 -5.00 -17.40
C LEU A 29 12.99 -5.52 -18.02
N GLU A 30 12.98 -5.76 -19.33
CA GLU A 30 14.14 -6.25 -20.08
C GLU A 30 15.28 -5.23 -20.15
N ALA A 31 14.99 -3.95 -19.86
CA ALA A 31 15.95 -2.86 -19.84
C ALA A 31 15.78 -1.99 -18.58
N PRO A 32 16.86 -1.40 -18.05
CA PRO A 32 16.80 -0.41 -16.99
C PRO A 32 15.87 0.73 -17.41
N THR A 33 14.82 0.96 -16.61
CA THR A 33 13.83 2.01 -16.86
C THR A 33 13.81 2.95 -15.68
N THR A 34 13.77 4.26 -15.94
CA THR A 34 13.54 5.27 -14.91
C THR A 34 12.09 5.20 -14.44
N ALA A 35 11.88 4.93 -13.15
CA ALA A 35 10.55 5.02 -12.56
C ALA A 35 10.11 6.50 -12.49
N THR A 36 8.89 6.76 -12.92
CA THR A 36 8.22 8.05 -12.77
C THR A 36 7.31 8.04 -11.54
N LEU A 37 6.84 9.21 -11.10
CA LEU A 37 5.88 9.30 -10.00
C LEU A 37 4.56 8.56 -10.32
N ASP A 38 4.20 8.47 -11.60
CA ASP A 38 3.00 7.75 -12.06
C ASP A 38 3.17 6.22 -11.98
N ASP A 39 4.40 5.73 -11.74
CA ASP A 39 4.71 4.30 -11.69
C ASP A 39 4.64 3.73 -10.27
N VAL A 40 4.39 4.60 -9.30
CA VAL A 40 4.43 4.26 -7.89
C VAL A 40 3.21 4.79 -7.15
N VAL A 41 2.90 4.15 -6.03
CA VAL A 41 1.86 4.62 -5.13
C VAL A 41 2.36 4.54 -3.69
N PRO A 42 2.20 5.62 -2.89
CA PRO A 42 2.48 5.58 -1.46
C PRO A 42 1.44 4.75 -0.71
N VAL A 43 1.89 3.83 0.12
CA VAL A 43 1.06 2.90 0.90
C VAL A 43 1.66 2.67 2.29
N CYS A 44 0.83 2.37 3.29
CA CYS A 44 1.37 2.02 4.62
C CYS A 44 2.08 0.65 4.57
N PRO A 45 2.99 0.35 5.51
CA PRO A 45 3.76 -0.90 5.53
C PRO A 45 2.88 -2.17 5.52
N ASN A 46 1.74 -2.13 6.22
CA ASN A 46 0.82 -3.28 6.26
C ASN A 46 0.14 -3.50 4.91
N CYS A 47 -0.32 -2.43 4.26
CA CYS A 47 -0.88 -2.55 2.92
C CYS A 47 0.17 -2.98 1.90
N HIS A 48 1.39 -2.46 2.02
CA HIS A 48 2.52 -2.90 1.19
C HIS A 48 2.74 -4.41 1.31
N ALA A 49 2.79 -4.92 2.54
CA ALA A 49 2.91 -6.35 2.79
C ALA A 49 1.76 -7.14 2.15
N MET A 50 0.52 -6.63 2.25
CA MET A 50 -0.65 -7.29 1.63
C MET A 50 -0.58 -7.30 0.10
N LEU A 51 -0.18 -6.19 -0.56
CA LEU A 51 -0.01 -6.15 -2.02
C LEU A 51 0.92 -7.27 -2.50
N HIS A 52 1.99 -7.55 -1.75
CA HIS A 52 3.00 -8.56 -2.07
C HIS A 52 2.68 -9.99 -1.56
N ARG A 53 1.48 -10.27 -1.05
CA ARG A 53 1.11 -11.64 -0.62
C ARG A 53 0.89 -12.64 -1.77
N ARG A 54 0.86 -12.17 -3.01
CA ARG A 54 0.74 -12.99 -4.21
C ARG A 54 1.64 -12.49 -5.34
N GLU A 55 1.82 -13.32 -6.35
CA GLU A 55 2.69 -13.10 -7.50
C GLU A 55 1.85 -13.38 -8.77
N PRO A 56 1.50 -12.36 -9.59
CA PRO A 56 1.85 -10.94 -9.43
C PRO A 56 1.20 -10.25 -8.22
N PRO A 57 1.83 -9.20 -7.63
CA PRO A 57 1.24 -8.37 -6.60
C PRO A 57 -0.17 -7.91 -6.96
N MET A 58 -1.01 -7.74 -5.95
CA MET A 58 -2.30 -7.09 -6.14
C MET A 58 -2.12 -5.66 -6.64
N THR A 59 -3.05 -5.18 -7.45
CA THR A 59 -3.19 -3.75 -7.69
C THR A 59 -3.74 -3.05 -6.44
N PRO A 60 -3.53 -1.74 -6.29
CA PRO A 60 -4.14 -0.96 -5.22
C PRO A 60 -5.67 -1.10 -5.14
N GLU A 61 -6.35 -1.20 -6.29
CA GLU A 61 -7.80 -1.37 -6.39
C GLU A 61 -8.26 -2.74 -5.89
N GLU A 62 -7.52 -3.81 -6.20
CA GLU A 62 -7.79 -5.14 -5.69
C GLU A 62 -7.68 -5.18 -4.16
N LEU A 63 -6.58 -4.66 -3.61
CA LEU A 63 -6.43 -4.59 -2.16
C LEU A 63 -7.49 -3.70 -1.51
N ARG A 64 -7.88 -2.59 -2.17
CA ARG A 64 -8.96 -1.73 -1.67
C ARG A 64 -10.29 -2.49 -1.58
N ARG A 65 -10.62 -3.33 -2.56
CA ARG A 65 -11.82 -4.16 -2.52
C ARG A 65 -11.78 -5.16 -1.35
N VAL A 66 -10.64 -5.83 -1.13
CA VAL A 66 -10.45 -6.73 0.01
C VAL A 66 -10.63 -5.98 1.33
N TRP A 67 -9.98 -4.83 1.49
CA TRP A 67 -10.08 -4.00 2.70
C TRP A 67 -11.53 -3.58 3.01
N LEU A 68 -12.26 -3.08 2.01
CA LEU A 68 -13.66 -2.66 2.16
C LEU A 68 -14.59 -3.83 2.47
N SER A 69 -14.33 -5.01 1.89
CA SER A 69 -15.12 -6.22 2.18
C SER A 69 -14.95 -6.73 3.61
N GLY A 70 -13.81 -6.47 4.25
CA GLY A 70 -13.55 -6.83 5.65
C GLY A 70 -13.94 -5.74 6.67
N SER A 71 -14.13 -4.49 6.23
CA SER A 71 -14.43 -3.35 7.10
C SER A 71 -15.91 -3.24 7.48
N ALA A 72 -16.81 -3.99 6.84
CA ALA A 72 -18.24 -4.02 7.20
C ALA A 72 -18.54 -4.69 8.56
N GLY A 73 -17.52 -5.23 9.25
CA GLY A 73 -17.65 -5.85 10.58
C GLY A 73 -16.93 -5.12 11.72
N ALA A 74 -16.28 -3.98 11.46
CA ALA A 74 -15.56 -3.20 12.48
C ALA A 74 -16.26 -1.85 12.70
N VAL A 75 -17.49 -1.90 13.22
CA VAL A 75 -18.09 -0.73 13.88
C VAL A 75 -17.49 -0.63 15.29
N ASP A 76 -16.65 0.40 15.44
CA ASP A 76 -16.60 1.30 16.60
C ASP A 76 -16.92 0.70 17.99
N GLU A 77 -15.87 0.42 18.76
CA GLU A 77 -15.90 0.54 20.22
C GLU A 77 -14.81 1.53 20.64
N SER A 78 -15.17 2.80 20.81
CA SER A 78 -14.60 3.76 21.77
C SER A 78 -15.48 5.01 21.88
#